data_AF-A0A2H5WPE6-F1
#
_entry.id   AF-A0A2H5WPE6-F1
#
_cell.length_a   1.000
_cell.length_b   1.000
_cell.length_c   1.000
_cell.angle_alpha   90.00
_cell.angle_beta   90.00
_cell.angle_gamma   90.00
#
_symmetry.space_group_name_H-M   'P 1'
#
loop_
_entity.id
_entity.type
_entity.pdbx_description
1 polymer ?
#
loop_
_entity_poly.entity_id
_entity_poly.type
_entity_poly.pdbx_seq_one_letter_code
_entity_poly.pdbx_strand_id
1 'polypeptide(L)'
;MSPFTNERAAFQALKIAVEQDEALRADIEKALKELLGRFSTAIRENRFVVGGALELILVAALRAAGVDAQHVGVEEERIDIKLEKGGFSVKGHFSRSGGAIRLINTLGESEETKWETATLFVIHGVGFGYADPELIPEEQVERVKDALVLKYKVVRRFLSAHPHYLINLSIPPLLSDVSSSELVSRTLAREILQRTSRLKDYID
;
A
#
# COMPACT_ATOMS: atom_id res chain seq x y z
N MET A 1 10.50 -24.82 7.37
CA MET A 1 10.95 -23.42 7.20
C MET A 1 9.76 -22.66 6.66
N SER A 2 9.43 -21.48 7.20
CA SER A 2 8.25 -20.73 6.77
C SER A 2 8.37 -20.33 5.29
N PRO A 3 7.31 -20.42 4.47
CA PRO A 3 7.34 -19.95 3.09
C PRO A 3 7.57 -18.44 3.01
N PHE A 4 7.29 -17.69 4.09
CA PHE A 4 7.42 -16.23 4.16
C PHE A 4 8.79 -15.74 4.67
N THR A 5 9.79 -16.62 4.68
CA THR A 5 11.12 -16.29 5.24
C THR A 5 11.76 -15.11 4.50
N ASN A 6 11.61 -15.03 3.18
CA ASN A 6 12.24 -13.97 2.38
C ASN A 6 11.52 -12.63 2.58
N GLU A 7 10.19 -12.65 2.64
CA GLU A 7 9.36 -11.47 2.87
C GLU A 7 9.59 -10.89 4.26
N ARG A 8 9.71 -11.75 5.29
CA ARG A 8 10.07 -11.32 6.65
C ARG A 8 11.47 -10.69 6.68
N ALA A 9 12.45 -11.29 6.00
CA ALA A 9 13.81 -10.76 5.91
C ALA A 9 13.84 -9.40 5.17
N ALA A 10 13.14 -9.29 4.05
CA ALA A 10 13.02 -8.05 3.28
C ALA A 10 12.34 -6.93 4.08
N PHE A 11 11.26 -7.25 4.81
CA PHE A 11 10.62 -6.27 5.70
C PHE A 11 11.57 -5.84 6.84
N GLN A 12 12.32 -6.77 7.43
CA GLN A 12 13.29 -6.44 8.47
C GLN A 12 14.41 -5.53 7.94
N ALA A 13 14.91 -5.78 6.73
CA ALA A 13 15.88 -4.90 6.08
C ALA A 13 15.31 -3.49 5.84
N LEU A 14 14.07 -3.41 5.33
CA LEU A 14 13.35 -2.13 5.18
C LEU A 14 13.20 -1.39 6.51
N LYS A 15 12.77 -2.10 7.57
CA LYS A 15 12.62 -1.53 8.91
C LYS A 15 13.94 -0.96 9.42
N ILE A 16 15.02 -1.73 9.35
CA ILE A 16 16.35 -1.29 9.78
C ILE A 16 16.78 -0.04 9.00
N ALA A 17 16.65 -0.05 7.68
CA ALA A 17 17.03 1.09 6.85
C ALA A 17 16.23 2.35 7.21
N VAL A 18 14.90 2.24 7.31
CA VAL A 18 14.05 3.40 7.63
C VAL A 18 14.25 3.92 9.06
N GLU A 19 14.56 3.04 10.03
CA GLU A 19 14.80 3.46 11.42
C GLU A 19 16.21 4.01 11.65
N GLN A 20 17.16 3.73 10.77
CA GLN A 20 18.56 4.19 10.87
C GLN A 20 18.89 5.34 9.92
N ASP A 21 18.12 5.50 8.85
CA ASP A 21 18.27 6.57 7.86
C ASP A 21 17.08 7.52 7.90
N GLU A 22 17.25 8.63 8.63
CA GLU A 22 16.22 9.67 8.77
C GLU A 22 15.89 10.35 7.44
N ALA A 23 16.82 10.40 6.48
CA ALA A 23 16.56 10.99 5.17
C ALA A 23 15.63 10.08 4.35
N LEU A 24 15.90 8.77 4.33
CA LEU A 24 15.00 7.79 3.71
C LEU A 24 13.60 7.84 4.33
N ARG A 25 13.53 7.89 5.66
CA ARG A 25 12.27 8.04 6.39
C ARG A 25 11.50 9.29 5.94
N ALA A 26 12.17 10.44 5.94
CA ALA A 26 11.57 11.70 5.55
C ALA A 26 11.08 11.71 4.10
N ASP A 27 11.82 11.09 3.17
CA ASP A 27 11.43 10.97 1.77
C ASP A 27 10.17 10.11 1.59
N ILE A 28 10.05 9.00 2.33
CA ILE A 28 8.84 8.16 2.33
C ILE A 28 7.64 8.95 2.86
N GLU A 29 7.78 9.59 4.02
CA GLU A 29 6.69 10.38 4.62
C GLU A 29 6.27 11.54 3.71
N LYS A 30 7.22 12.20 3.06
CA LYS A 30 6.96 13.27 2.08
C LYS A 30 6.22 12.74 0.86
N ALA A 31 6.66 11.62 0.27
CA ALA A 31 6.00 11.03 -0.89
C ALA A 31 4.54 10.65 -0.59
N LEU A 32 4.29 10.06 0.58
CA LEU A 32 2.93 9.73 1.03
C LEU A 32 2.07 10.98 1.29
N LYS A 33 2.67 12.03 1.85
CA LYS A 33 2.01 13.32 2.06
C LYS A 33 1.57 13.94 0.75
N GLU A 34 2.43 13.96 -0.26
CA GLU A 34 2.09 14.45 -1.59
C GLU A 34 0.98 13.60 -2.24
N LEU A 35 1.11 12.27 -2.18
CA LEU A 35 0.13 11.36 -2.78
C LEU A 35 -1.26 11.50 -2.14
N LEU A 36 -1.34 11.38 -0.81
CA LEU A 36 -2.60 11.33 -0.07
C LEU A 36 -3.19 12.72 0.19
N GLY A 37 -2.35 13.77 0.13
CA GLY A 37 -2.78 15.17 0.22
C GLY A 37 -3.41 15.69 -1.07
N ARG A 38 -3.04 15.12 -2.23
CA ARG A 38 -3.54 15.54 -3.55
C ARG A 38 -4.71 14.70 -4.05
N PHE A 39 -4.71 13.40 -3.78
CA PHE A 39 -5.67 12.47 -4.37
C PHE A 39 -6.50 11.74 -3.31
N SER A 40 -7.79 12.09 -3.22
CA SER A 40 -8.75 11.38 -2.39
C SER A 40 -9.19 10.08 -3.05
N THR A 41 -9.03 8.94 -2.35
CA THR A 41 -9.51 7.62 -2.76
C THR A 41 -11.02 7.46 -2.60
N ALA A 42 -11.73 8.47 -2.09
CA ALA A 42 -13.19 8.52 -2.21
C ALA A 42 -13.61 8.54 -3.69
N ILE A 43 -12.82 9.21 -4.54
CA ILE A 43 -12.98 9.21 -6.00
C ILE A 43 -12.52 7.87 -6.57
N ARG A 44 -13.40 7.18 -7.28
CA ARG A 44 -13.15 5.82 -7.80
C ARG A 44 -11.91 5.75 -8.67
N GLU A 45 -11.70 6.72 -9.56
CA GLU A 45 -10.55 6.77 -10.46
C GLU A 45 -9.23 6.85 -9.67
N ASN A 46 -9.16 7.74 -8.68
CA ASN A 46 -7.98 7.93 -7.85
C ASN A 46 -7.58 6.67 -7.07
N ARG A 47 -8.52 5.76 -6.76
CA ARG A 47 -8.22 4.52 -6.01
C ARG A 47 -7.15 3.68 -6.67
N PHE A 48 -7.24 3.50 -7.98
CA PHE A 48 -6.30 2.66 -8.74
C PHE A 48 -4.92 3.30 -8.80
N VAL A 49 -4.87 4.60 -9.06
CA VAL A 49 -3.62 5.34 -9.21
C VAL A 49 -2.92 5.48 -7.87
N VAL A 50 -3.65 5.80 -6.79
CA VAL A 50 -3.08 5.89 -5.45
C VAL A 50 -2.54 4.53 -5.01
N GLY A 51 -3.22 3.42 -5.33
CA GLY A 51 -2.69 2.07 -5.12
C GLY A 51 -1.36 1.84 -5.85
N GLY A 52 -1.34 2.02 -7.17
CA GLY A 52 -0.13 1.82 -7.97
C GLY A 52 1.03 2.76 -7.59
N ALA A 53 0.75 4.01 -7.26
CA ALA A 53 1.76 4.95 -6.77
C ALA A 53 2.32 4.52 -5.41
N LEU A 54 1.48 4.01 -4.51
CA LEU A 54 1.91 3.48 -3.22
C LEU A 54 2.84 2.26 -3.39
N GLU A 55 2.51 1.36 -4.31
CA GLU A 55 3.35 0.20 -4.65
C GLU A 55 4.74 0.66 -5.14
N LEU A 56 4.79 1.63 -6.04
CA LEU A 56 6.06 2.19 -6.55
C LEU A 56 6.90 2.86 -5.44
N ILE A 57 6.26 3.60 -4.52
CA ILE A 57 6.94 4.19 -3.36
C ILE A 57 7.57 3.10 -2.50
N LEU A 58 6.85 2.00 -2.24
CA LEU A 58 7.36 0.88 -1.45
C LEU A 58 8.47 0.12 -2.16
N VAL A 59 8.39 -0.08 -3.48
CA VAL A 59 9.48 -0.67 -4.28
C VAL A 59 10.74 0.19 -4.19
N ALA A 60 10.60 1.51 -4.31
CA ALA A 60 11.73 2.43 -4.17
C ALA A 60 12.34 2.37 -2.76
N ALA A 61 11.50 2.31 -1.72
CA ALA A 61 11.95 2.19 -0.33
C ALA A 61 12.68 0.86 -0.07
N LEU A 62 12.16 -0.26 -0.59
CA LEU A 62 12.81 -1.57 -0.49
C LEU A 62 14.19 -1.56 -1.17
N ARG A 63 14.28 -0.99 -2.38
CA ARG A 63 15.55 -0.85 -3.10
C ARG A 63 16.55 0.04 -2.35
N ALA A 64 16.09 1.14 -1.76
CA ALA A 64 16.92 1.99 -0.93
C ALA A 64 17.43 1.25 0.32
N ALA A 65 16.66 0.29 0.84
CA ALA A 65 17.06 -0.61 1.93
C ALA A 65 17.96 -1.78 1.48
N GLY A 66 18.40 -1.81 0.21
CA GLY A 66 19.24 -2.87 -0.34
C GLY A 66 18.49 -4.16 -0.68
N VAL A 67 17.16 -4.14 -0.72
CA VAL A 67 16.33 -5.28 -1.13
C VAL A 67 16.07 -5.20 -2.63
N ASP A 68 16.43 -6.25 -3.36
CA ASP A 68 16.03 -6.37 -4.76
C ASP A 68 14.53 -6.62 -4.87
N ALA A 69 13.81 -5.63 -5.42
CA ALA A 69 12.37 -5.60 -5.49
C ALA A 69 11.91 -5.07 -6.85
N GLN A 70 10.85 -5.64 -7.40
CA GLN A 70 10.24 -5.24 -8.68
C GLN A 70 8.74 -5.00 -8.51
N HIS A 71 8.24 -3.95 -9.16
CA HIS A 71 6.80 -3.73 -9.28
C HIS A 71 6.22 -4.68 -10.34
N VAL A 72 5.24 -5.50 -9.95
CA VAL A 72 4.62 -6.53 -10.83
C VAL A 72 3.09 -6.52 -10.76
N GLY A 73 2.46 -5.55 -10.11
CA GLY A 73 1.00 -5.53 -9.89
C GLY A 73 0.13 -5.44 -11.16
N VAL A 74 0.73 -5.18 -12.32
CA VAL A 74 0.05 -5.24 -13.64
C VAL A 74 0.13 -6.64 -14.26
N GLU A 75 1.10 -7.45 -13.84
CA GLU A 75 1.49 -8.73 -14.46
C GLU A 75 1.05 -9.93 -13.62
N GLU A 76 0.97 -9.77 -12.29
CA GLU A 76 0.63 -10.83 -11.34
C GLU A 76 -0.61 -10.47 -10.50
N GLU A 77 -1.57 -11.39 -10.37
CA GLU A 77 -2.90 -11.10 -9.77
C GLU A 77 -2.89 -10.91 -8.24
N ARG A 78 -1.86 -11.36 -7.54
CA ARG A 78 -1.84 -11.41 -6.05
C ARG A 78 -0.63 -10.76 -5.42
N ILE A 79 0.41 -10.50 -6.19
CA ILE A 79 1.66 -9.91 -5.74
C ILE A 79 1.78 -8.56 -6.43
N ASP A 80 1.98 -7.51 -5.63
CA ASP A 80 2.18 -6.15 -6.14
C ASP A 80 3.68 -5.85 -6.26
N ILE A 81 4.49 -6.45 -5.37
CA ILE A 81 5.94 -6.31 -5.32
C ILE A 81 6.61 -7.69 -5.28
N LYS A 82 7.42 -7.99 -6.30
CA LYS A 82 8.19 -9.22 -6.40
C LYS A 82 9.55 -9.08 -5.76
N LEU A 83 9.99 -10.14 -5.07
CA LEU A 83 11.36 -10.32 -4.59
C LEU A 83 12.04 -11.44 -5.40
N GLU A 84 13.32 -11.72 -5.15
CA GLU A 84 14.00 -12.89 -5.75
C GLU A 84 13.17 -14.19 -5.55
N LYS A 85 12.57 -14.32 -4.37
CA LYS A 85 11.66 -15.41 -4.00
C LYS A 85 10.47 -14.86 -3.23
N GLY A 86 9.28 -15.09 -3.78
CA GLY A 86 8.03 -14.61 -3.19
C GLY A 86 7.79 -13.13 -3.46
N GLY A 87 7.02 -12.49 -2.60
CA GLY A 87 6.62 -11.11 -2.81
C GLY A 87 5.55 -10.61 -1.83
N PHE A 88 5.27 -9.32 -1.94
CA PHE A 88 4.28 -8.65 -1.12
C PHE A 88 3.05 -8.27 -1.93
N SER A 89 1.89 -8.37 -1.29
CA SER A 89 0.77 -7.49 -1.61
C SER A 89 0.84 -6.22 -0.77
N VAL A 90 0.36 -5.10 -1.31
CA VAL A 90 0.36 -3.78 -0.68
C VAL A 90 -1.08 -3.35 -0.41
N LYS A 91 -1.38 -2.97 0.83
CA LYS A 91 -2.73 -2.55 1.24
C LYS A 91 -2.70 -1.26 2.06
N GLY A 92 -3.30 -0.21 1.51
CA GLY A 92 -3.47 1.08 2.18
C GLY A 92 -4.77 1.17 2.99
N HIS A 93 -4.70 1.74 4.19
CA HIS A 93 -5.87 2.14 4.98
C HIS A 93 -5.69 3.55 5.53
N PHE A 94 -6.32 4.52 4.86
CA PHE A 94 -6.10 5.95 5.12
C PHE A 94 -7.26 6.65 5.82
N SER A 95 -8.33 5.91 6.15
CA SER A 95 -9.46 6.48 6.87
C SER A 95 -9.10 6.76 8.33
N ARG A 96 -9.59 7.88 8.87
CA ARG A 96 -9.56 8.16 10.32
C ARG A 96 -10.52 7.27 11.09
N SER A 97 -11.57 6.79 10.44
CA SER A 97 -12.46 5.79 11.00
C SER A 97 -11.87 4.39 10.81
N GLY A 98 -12.19 3.48 11.74
CA GLY A 98 -11.89 2.07 11.56
C GLY A 98 -12.57 1.49 10.32
N GLY A 99 -12.46 0.19 10.12
CA GLY A 99 -13.10 -0.47 8.98
C GLY A 99 -12.45 -1.80 8.70
N ALA A 100 -12.64 -2.26 7.46
CA ALA A 100 -12.04 -3.47 6.95
C ALA A 100 -11.01 -3.11 5.89
N ILE A 101 -9.82 -3.71 5.98
CA ILE A 101 -8.75 -3.63 4.99
C ILE A 101 -8.97 -4.81 4.05
N ARG A 102 -9.22 -4.50 2.77
CA ARG A 102 -9.48 -5.52 1.75
C ARG A 102 -8.17 -6.21 1.37
N LEU A 103 -8.09 -7.52 1.53
CA LEU A 103 -6.91 -8.30 1.16
C LEU A 103 -6.99 -8.76 -0.29
N ILE A 104 -8.08 -9.44 -0.65
CA ILE A 104 -8.28 -10.03 -1.98
C ILE A 104 -9.69 -9.69 -2.46
N ASN A 105 -9.83 -9.34 -3.74
CA ASN A 105 -11.14 -9.28 -4.39
C ASN A 105 -11.52 -10.69 -4.85
N THR A 106 -12.63 -11.23 -4.37
CA THR A 106 -13.15 -12.54 -4.80
C THR A 106 -14.21 -12.30 -5.87
N LEU A 107 -13.95 -12.67 -7.12
CA LEU A 107 -14.95 -12.63 -8.18
C LEU A 107 -15.98 -13.76 -7.95
N GLY A 108 -17.16 -13.40 -7.43
CA GLY A 108 -18.25 -14.36 -7.20
C GLY A 108 -18.13 -15.15 -5.90
N GLU A 109 -18.89 -16.25 -5.79
CA GLU A 109 -19.08 -17.02 -4.57
C GLU A 109 -18.01 -18.09 -4.28
N SER A 110 -16.88 -18.14 -5.02
CA SER A 110 -15.81 -19.13 -4.76
C SER A 110 -15.38 -19.14 -3.29
N GLU A 111 -15.77 -20.18 -2.56
CA GLU A 111 -15.53 -20.33 -1.12
C GLU A 111 -14.08 -20.67 -0.79
N GLU A 112 -13.28 -21.02 -1.81
CA GLU A 112 -11.91 -21.51 -1.64
C GLU A 112 -10.85 -20.41 -1.61
N THR A 113 -11.22 -19.15 -1.84
CA THR A 113 -10.21 -18.08 -1.82
C THR A 113 -9.67 -17.90 -0.40
N LYS A 114 -8.35 -18.04 -0.23
CA LYS A 114 -7.64 -17.83 1.04
C LYS A 114 -6.61 -16.71 0.91
N TRP A 115 -6.26 -16.13 2.05
CA TRP A 115 -5.13 -15.21 2.15
C TRP A 115 -3.83 -16.01 2.16
N GLU A 116 -3.03 -15.88 1.11
CA GLU A 116 -1.83 -16.70 0.88
C GLU A 116 -0.56 -15.86 0.63
N THR A 117 -0.68 -14.53 0.68
CA THR A 117 0.39 -13.60 0.28
C THR A 117 0.81 -12.73 1.45
N ALA A 118 2.12 -12.63 1.70
CA ALA A 118 2.65 -11.66 2.66
C ALA A 118 2.20 -10.24 2.28
N THR A 119 1.83 -9.43 3.26
CA THR A 119 1.16 -8.14 3.01
C THR A 119 1.83 -7.00 3.76
N LEU A 120 2.17 -5.95 3.02
CA LEU A 120 2.59 -4.65 3.54
C LEU A 120 1.35 -3.77 3.73
N PHE A 121 1.11 -3.36 4.97
CA PHE A 121 0.01 -2.48 5.34
C PHE A 121 0.51 -1.05 5.52
N VAL A 122 -0.14 -0.09 4.87
CA VAL A 122 0.19 1.34 4.96
C VAL A 122 -0.98 2.03 5.63
N ILE A 123 -0.85 2.31 6.93
CA ILE A 123 -2.00 2.60 7.79
C ILE A 123 -1.87 3.99 8.44
N HIS A 124 -2.87 4.85 8.21
CA HIS A 124 -2.97 6.14 8.87
C HIS A 124 -2.96 6.01 10.40
N GLY A 125 -2.12 6.81 11.07
CA GLY A 125 -2.01 6.83 12.53
C GLY A 125 -1.34 5.58 13.14
N VAL A 126 -0.76 4.71 12.31
CA VAL A 126 -0.02 3.52 12.75
C VAL A 126 1.37 3.47 12.12
N GLY A 127 1.49 3.53 10.79
CA GLY A 127 2.78 3.37 10.09
C GLY A 127 2.73 2.30 9.00
N PHE A 128 3.89 1.71 8.69
CA PHE A 128 3.98 0.56 7.80
C PHE A 128 4.04 -0.73 8.61
N GLY A 129 3.08 -1.61 8.40
CA GLY A 129 3.02 -2.91 9.03
C GLY A 129 3.33 -4.03 8.05
N TYR A 130 3.83 -5.15 8.58
CA TYR A 130 3.90 -6.41 7.88
C TYR A 130 3.00 -7.45 8.55
N ALA A 131 2.30 -8.26 7.77
CA ALA A 131 1.79 -9.53 8.26
C ALA A 131 1.71 -10.56 7.13
N ASP A 132 1.68 -11.82 7.50
CA ASP A 132 1.48 -12.95 6.60
C ASP A 132 0.48 -13.95 7.23
N PRO A 133 -0.03 -14.92 6.44
CA PRO A 133 -1.00 -15.91 6.90
C PRO A 133 -0.59 -16.76 8.10
N GLU A 134 0.71 -16.89 8.42
CA GLU A 134 1.14 -17.60 9.64
C GLU A 134 1.13 -16.70 10.88
N LEU A 135 1.09 -15.37 10.72
CA LEU A 135 1.19 -14.40 11.81
C LEU A 135 -0.17 -13.94 12.35
N ILE A 136 -1.20 -13.90 11.51
CA ILE A 136 -2.56 -13.57 11.92
C ILE A 136 -3.44 -14.80 11.63
N PRO A 137 -4.11 -15.37 12.67
CA PRO A 137 -4.93 -16.57 12.49
C PRO A 137 -6.04 -16.40 11.44
N GLU A 138 -6.32 -17.46 10.68
CA GLU A 138 -7.31 -17.46 9.59
C GLU A 138 -8.70 -17.03 10.08
N GLU A 139 -9.07 -17.31 11.34
CA GLU A 139 -10.36 -16.93 11.92
C GLU A 139 -10.53 -15.41 12.09
N GLN A 140 -9.45 -14.63 11.97
CA GLN A 140 -9.52 -13.17 11.94
C GLN A 140 -9.74 -12.61 10.53
N VAL A 141 -9.57 -13.43 9.49
CA VAL A 141 -9.83 -13.06 8.09
C VAL A 141 -11.31 -13.32 7.80
N GLU A 142 -12.01 -12.27 7.38
CA GLU A 142 -13.44 -12.33 7.13
C GLU A 142 -13.71 -12.29 5.63
N ARG A 143 -14.63 -13.14 5.17
CA ARG A 143 -15.21 -13.02 3.84
C ARG A 143 -16.39 -12.06 3.89
N VAL A 144 -16.37 -11.03 3.03
CA VAL A 144 -17.44 -10.04 2.92
C VAL A 144 -17.80 -9.85 1.46
N LYS A 145 -18.96 -10.38 1.05
CA LYS A 145 -19.46 -10.34 -0.33
C LYS A 145 -18.40 -10.85 -1.32
N ASP A 146 -17.76 -9.95 -2.02
CA ASP A 146 -16.77 -10.12 -3.08
C ASP A 146 -15.34 -9.87 -2.57
N ALA A 147 -15.07 -10.10 -1.28
CA ALA A 147 -13.79 -9.77 -0.66
C ALA A 147 -13.38 -10.74 0.45
N LEU A 148 -12.07 -10.92 0.59
CA LEU A 148 -11.45 -11.23 1.88
C LEU A 148 -10.96 -9.95 2.53
N VAL A 149 -11.18 -9.80 3.83
CA VAL A 149 -10.82 -8.59 4.58
C VAL A 149 -10.23 -8.93 5.94
N LEU A 150 -9.37 -8.04 6.44
CA LEU A 150 -9.00 -7.98 7.84
C LEU A 150 -9.61 -6.73 8.48
N LYS A 151 -10.20 -6.86 9.66
CA LYS A 151 -10.63 -5.68 10.42
C LYS A 151 -9.41 -4.85 10.82
N TYR A 152 -9.48 -3.53 10.62
CA TYR A 152 -8.44 -2.58 11.04
C TYR A 152 -7.96 -2.80 12.49
N LYS A 153 -8.91 -3.06 13.40
CA LYS A 153 -8.60 -3.31 14.82
C LYS A 153 -7.73 -4.56 15.02
N VAL A 154 -7.89 -5.59 14.19
CA VAL A 154 -7.07 -6.81 14.23
C VAL A 154 -5.64 -6.47 13.84
N VAL A 155 -5.47 -5.83 12.68
CA VAL A 155 -4.13 -5.45 12.18
C VAL A 155 -3.42 -4.51 13.15
N ARG A 156 -4.12 -3.47 13.64
CA ARG A 156 -3.56 -2.53 14.62
C ARG A 156 -3.13 -3.24 15.92
N ARG A 157 -3.99 -4.11 16.47
CA ARG A 157 -3.68 -4.87 17.69
C ARG A 157 -2.47 -5.77 17.46
N PHE A 158 -2.43 -6.47 16.33
CA PHE A 158 -1.29 -7.32 15.95
C PHE A 158 0.01 -6.52 15.90
N LEU A 159 0.04 -5.40 15.17
CA LEU A 159 1.24 -4.57 15.01
C LEU A 159 1.69 -3.92 16.33
N SER A 160 0.73 -3.56 17.20
CA SER A 160 1.06 -3.05 18.54
C SER A 160 1.66 -4.11 19.44
N ALA A 161 1.22 -5.36 19.32
CA ALA A 161 1.77 -6.50 20.08
C ALA A 161 3.11 -7.00 19.50
N HIS A 162 3.38 -6.75 18.22
CA HIS A 162 4.58 -7.22 17.51
C HIS A 162 5.31 -6.04 16.85
N PRO A 163 5.95 -5.16 17.62
CA PRO A 163 6.58 -3.93 17.10
C PRO A 163 7.74 -4.19 16.11
N HIS A 164 8.28 -5.42 16.06
CA HIS A 164 9.25 -5.80 15.04
C HIS A 164 8.64 -5.91 13.62
N TYR A 165 7.31 -6.04 13.52
CA TYR A 165 6.57 -5.99 12.26
C TYR A 165 5.97 -4.61 11.96
N LEU A 166 6.43 -3.56 12.66
CA LEU A 166 5.94 -2.19 12.50
C LEU A 166 7.10 -1.24 12.28
N ILE A 167 7.02 -0.41 11.23
CA ILE A 167 7.86 0.75 11.00
C ILE A 167 7.03 1.99 11.32
N ASN A 168 7.48 2.77 12.30
CA ASN A 168 6.78 3.97 12.74
C ASN A 168 6.99 5.11 11.75
N LEU A 169 5.96 5.42 10.96
CA LEU A 169 5.96 6.49 9.96
C LEU A 169 4.74 7.39 10.14
N SER A 170 4.91 8.68 9.85
CA SER A 170 3.81 9.63 9.79
C SER A 170 3.02 9.44 8.48
N ILE A 171 1.98 8.60 8.55
CA ILE A 171 1.07 8.39 7.43
C ILE A 171 -0.08 9.40 7.52
N PRO A 172 -0.23 10.33 6.56
CA PRO A 172 -1.31 11.31 6.60
C PRO A 172 -2.68 10.63 6.45
N PRO A 173 -3.75 11.22 6.98
CA PRO A 173 -5.10 10.75 6.70
C PRO A 173 -5.44 11.04 5.25
N LEU A 174 -6.44 10.34 4.74
CA LEU A 174 -7.03 10.69 3.45
C LEU A 174 -7.58 12.12 3.46
N LEU A 175 -7.43 12.83 2.35
CA LEU A 175 -8.10 14.11 2.12
C LEU A 175 -9.62 13.96 2.30
N SER A 176 -10.15 14.63 3.33
CA SER A 176 -11.57 14.54 3.73
C SER A 176 -12.48 15.37 2.83
N ASP A 177 -11.95 16.43 2.23
CA ASP A 177 -12.68 17.26 1.29
C ASP A 177 -12.41 16.77 -0.14
N VAL A 178 -13.39 16.07 -0.71
CA VAL A 178 -13.31 15.54 -2.07
C VAL A 178 -13.27 16.67 -3.10
N SER A 179 -13.80 17.85 -2.79
CA SER A 179 -13.85 18.97 -3.74
C SER A 179 -12.49 19.61 -3.98
N SER A 180 -11.57 19.51 -3.02
CA SER A 180 -10.17 19.92 -3.16
C SER A 180 -9.27 18.80 -3.68
N SER A 181 -9.80 17.59 -3.90
CA SER A 181 -9.03 16.49 -4.49
C SER A 181 -8.75 16.77 -5.97
N GLU A 182 -7.50 16.58 -6.37
CA GLU A 182 -7.16 16.49 -7.78
C GLU A 182 -7.76 15.21 -8.38
N LEU A 183 -8.11 15.28 -9.67
CA LEU A 183 -8.40 14.10 -10.48
C LEU A 183 -7.12 13.68 -11.19
N VAL A 184 -6.75 12.40 -11.07
CA VAL A 184 -5.52 11.91 -11.70
C VAL A 184 -5.57 12.11 -13.21
N SER A 185 -6.68 11.77 -13.86
CA SER A 185 -6.88 11.94 -15.30
C SER A 185 -6.62 13.36 -15.76
N ARG A 186 -7.13 14.36 -15.03
CA ARG A 186 -6.85 15.78 -15.32
C ARG A 186 -5.39 16.12 -15.12
N THR A 187 -4.78 15.65 -14.03
CA THR A 187 -3.37 15.93 -13.72
C THR A 187 -2.45 15.37 -14.81
N LEU A 188 -2.65 14.10 -15.15
CA LEU A 188 -1.90 13.41 -16.21
C LEU A 188 -2.16 14.04 -17.58
N ALA A 189 -3.41 14.35 -17.91
CA ALA A 189 -3.74 15.02 -19.16
C ALA A 189 -3.04 16.38 -19.27
N ARG A 190 -3.04 17.19 -18.20
CA ARG A 190 -2.32 18.46 -18.17
C ARG A 190 -0.83 18.26 -18.41
N GLU A 191 -0.19 17.33 -17.73
CA GLU A 191 1.24 17.05 -17.89
C GLU A 191 1.60 16.60 -19.32
N ILE A 192 0.80 15.71 -19.91
CA ILE A 192 1.01 15.25 -21.29
C ILE A 192 0.77 16.40 -22.28
N LEU A 193 -0.34 17.12 -22.15
CA LEU A 193 -0.72 18.17 -23.08
C LEU A 193 0.25 19.36 -23.03
N GLN A 194 0.83 19.68 -21.88
CA GLN A 194 1.87 20.70 -21.73
C GLN A 194 3.10 20.44 -22.61
N ARG A 195 3.36 19.18 -22.99
CA ARG A 195 4.48 18.77 -23.86
C ARG A 195 4.14 18.86 -25.35
N THR A 196 2.92 19.26 -25.71
CA THR A 196 2.49 19.35 -27.11
C THR A 196 2.75 20.75 -27.69
N SER A 197 2.89 20.85 -29.02
CA SER A 197 3.17 22.13 -29.67
C SER A 197 1.96 23.06 -29.75
N ARG A 198 0.75 22.50 -29.96
CA ARG A 198 -0.50 23.25 -30.14
C ARG A 198 -1.52 23.06 -29.01
N LEU A 199 -1.66 21.85 -28.46
CA LEU A 199 -2.74 21.57 -27.50
C LEU A 199 -2.49 22.20 -26.13
N LYS A 200 -1.22 22.50 -25.78
CA LYS A 200 -0.87 23.17 -24.52
C LYS A 200 -1.55 24.54 -24.35
N ASP A 201 -1.88 25.22 -25.44
CA ASP A 201 -2.50 26.54 -25.43
C ASP A 201 -4.02 26.48 -25.17
N TYR A 202 -4.57 25.26 -25.05
CA TYR A 202 -6.00 24.99 -24.85
C TYR A 202 -6.27 24.16 -23.57
N ILE A 203 -5.34 24.18 -22.61
CA ILE A 203 -5.54 23.55 -21.31
C ILE A 203 -6.19 24.58 -20.38
N ASP A 204 -7.49 24.45 -20.16
CA ASP A 204 -8.21 25.13 -19.07
C ASP A 204 -7.90 24.49 -17.71
#